data_AF-A0A382VP57-F1
#
_entry.id   AF-A0A382VP57-F1
#
_cell.length_a   1.000
_cell.length_b   1.000
_cell.length_c   1.000
_cell.angle_alpha   90.00
_cell.angle_beta   90.00
_cell.angle_gamma   90.00
#
_symmetry.space_group_name_H-M   'P 1'
#
loop_
_entity.id
_entity.type
_entity.pdbx_description
1 polymer ?
#
loop_
_entity_poly.entity_id
_entity_poly.type
_entity_poly.pdbx_seq_one_letter_code
_entity_poly.pdbx_strand_id
1 'polypeptide(L)'
;MNREKIDPKNMFKLIFDFPNQIEKAVVIGRNIGLRKNYSKVNKIVLAGMGGSAVGGDLLSLALRKHMTIPFFVSRNYTLPNWVDENSLVICSSYSGNTEETLSAFNEAESKNAAI
;
A
#
# COMPACT_ATOMS: atom_id res chain seq x y z
N MET A 1 23.78 -11.45 -27.60
CA MET A 1 22.32 -11.35 -27.81
C MET A 1 21.86 -10.04 -27.20
N ASN A 2 21.18 -9.18 -27.95
CA ASN A 2 20.77 -7.85 -27.45
C ASN A 2 19.57 -8.02 -26.49
N ARG A 3 19.81 -7.94 -25.17
CA ARG A 3 18.77 -8.13 -24.15
C ARG A 3 17.64 -7.12 -24.24
N GLU A 4 17.92 -5.90 -24.69
CA GLU A 4 16.91 -4.83 -24.82
C GLU A 4 15.83 -5.17 -25.87
N LYS A 5 16.16 -5.99 -26.87
CA LYS A 5 15.18 -6.44 -27.88
C LYS A 5 14.24 -7.53 -27.36
N ILE A 6 14.68 -8.34 -26.40
CA ILE A 6 13.89 -9.46 -25.85
C ILE A 6 13.22 -9.13 -24.52
N ASP A 7 13.75 -8.14 -23.80
CA ASP A 7 13.22 -7.64 -22.53
C ASP A 7 13.11 -6.11 -22.56
N PRO A 8 12.18 -5.56 -23.37
CA PRO A 8 12.06 -4.12 -23.56
C PRO A 8 11.62 -3.37 -22.28
N LYS A 9 11.10 -4.08 -21.28
CA LYS A 9 10.70 -3.51 -19.98
C LYS A 9 11.75 -3.75 -18.88
N ASN A 10 12.89 -4.33 -19.22
CA ASN A 10 14.00 -4.58 -18.32
C ASN A 10 13.62 -5.40 -17.07
N MET A 11 12.69 -6.33 -17.21
CA MET A 11 12.22 -7.21 -16.14
C MET A 11 13.34 -8.04 -15.53
N PHE A 12 14.33 -8.46 -16.34
CA PHE A 12 15.50 -9.18 -15.85
C PHE A 12 16.21 -8.38 -14.76
N LYS A 13 16.47 -7.09 -15.01
CA LYS A 13 17.14 -6.23 -14.03
C LYS A 13 16.27 -5.99 -12.80
N LEU A 14 14.95 -5.77 -12.98
CA LEU A 14 14.04 -5.56 -11.86
C LEU A 14 14.02 -6.76 -10.90
N ILE A 15 14.04 -7.98 -11.43
CA ILE A 15 14.11 -9.21 -10.63
C ILE A 15 15.51 -9.35 -9.99
N PHE A 16 16.57 -9.14 -10.77
CA PHE A 16 17.95 -9.25 -10.29
C PHE A 16 18.26 -8.28 -9.15
N ASP A 17 17.74 -7.05 -9.25
CA ASP A 17 17.94 -5.99 -8.25
C ASP A 17 16.96 -6.07 -7.06
N PHE A 18 16.05 -7.05 -7.01
CA PHE A 18 15.01 -7.11 -5.99
C PHE A 18 15.56 -7.09 -4.55
N PRO A 19 16.66 -7.79 -4.18
CA PRO A 19 17.25 -7.67 -2.84
C PRO A 19 17.65 -6.23 -2.50
N ASN A 20 18.28 -5.51 -3.45
CA ASN A 20 18.65 -4.11 -3.27
C ASN A 20 17.42 -3.20 -3.11
N GLN A 21 16.30 -3.53 -3.77
CA GLN A 21 15.04 -2.81 -3.60
C GLN A 21 14.46 -3.00 -2.20
N ILE A 22 14.58 -4.20 -1.62
CA ILE A 22 14.16 -4.46 -0.23
C ILE A 22 15.00 -3.63 0.75
N GLU A 23 16.34 -3.63 0.60
CA GLU A 23 17.21 -2.83 1.47
C GLU A 23 16.85 -1.34 1.41
N LYS A 24 16.61 -0.82 0.20
CA LYS A 24 16.12 0.56 0.01
C LYS A 24 14.78 0.79 0.69
N ALA A 25 13.83 -0.13 0.57
CA ALA A 25 12.52 -0.02 1.21
C ALA A 25 12.64 0.04 2.75
N VAL A 26 13.55 -0.75 3.34
CA VAL A 26 13.84 -0.70 4.79
C VAL A 26 14.41 0.66 5.18
N VAL A 27 15.34 1.21 4.40
CA VAL A 27 15.91 2.55 4.66
C VAL A 27 14.84 3.63 4.55
N ILE A 28 13.97 3.57 3.55
CA ILE A 28 12.83 4.50 3.39
C ILE A 28 11.92 4.42 4.62
N GLY A 29 11.54 3.21 5.04
CA GLY A 29 10.67 2.99 6.20
C GLY A 29 11.27 3.49 7.51
N ARG A 30 12.59 3.32 7.72
CA ARG A 30 13.28 3.84 8.91
C ARG A 30 13.35 5.36 8.97
N ASN A 31 13.38 6.02 7.82
CA ASN A 31 13.51 7.48 7.72
C ASN A 31 12.15 8.18 7.55
N ILE A 32 11.04 7.46 7.66
CA ILE A 32 9.71 8.07 7.50
C ILE A 32 9.42 8.99 8.70
N GLY A 33 9.21 10.27 8.42
CA GLY A 33 8.72 11.24 9.39
C GLY A 33 7.20 11.30 9.34
N LEU A 34 6.52 10.60 10.27
CA LEU A 34 5.06 10.69 10.39
C LEU A 34 4.67 12.07 10.92
N ARG A 35 3.98 12.87 10.08
CA ARG A 35 3.62 14.27 10.38
C ARG A 35 2.21 14.46 10.94
N LYS A 36 1.35 13.45 10.82
CA LYS A 36 -0.04 13.49 11.29
C LYS A 36 -0.16 12.82 12.66
N ASN A 37 -1.17 13.22 13.43
CA ASN A 37 -1.54 12.52 14.65
C ASN A 37 -2.44 11.32 14.31
N TYR A 38 -1.99 10.12 14.64
CA TYR A 38 -2.73 8.87 14.42
C TYR A 38 -3.33 8.30 15.70
N SER A 39 -3.35 9.03 16.82
CA SER A 39 -3.81 8.54 18.12
C SER A 39 -5.28 8.10 18.16
N LYS A 40 -6.10 8.58 17.21
CA LYS A 40 -7.51 8.21 17.07
C LYS A 40 -7.73 7.01 16.13
N VAL A 41 -6.70 6.61 15.37
CA VAL A 41 -6.83 5.52 14.39
C VAL A 41 -7.03 4.20 15.13
N ASN A 42 -8.16 3.57 14.88
CA ASN A 42 -8.50 2.27 15.48
C ASN A 42 -8.68 1.15 14.44
N LYS A 43 -8.53 1.44 13.15
CA LYS A 43 -8.61 0.49 12.03
C LYS A 43 -7.83 1.01 10.82
N ILE A 44 -7.22 0.09 10.08
CA ILE A 44 -6.41 0.40 8.90
C ILE A 44 -6.99 -0.31 7.68
N VAL A 45 -7.08 0.40 6.57
CA VAL A 45 -7.33 -0.16 5.24
C VAL A 45 -6.12 0.13 4.35
N LEU A 46 -5.58 -0.88 3.67
CA LEU A 46 -4.70 -0.68 2.54
C LEU A 46 -5.50 -0.86 1.25
N ALA A 47 -5.64 0.21 0.46
CA ALA A 47 -6.34 0.19 -0.82
C ALA A 47 -5.31 0.07 -1.96
N GLY A 48 -5.38 -1.00 -2.74
CA GLY A 48 -4.46 -1.20 -3.87
C GLY A 48 -4.80 -2.41 -4.72
N MET A 49 -4.48 -2.35 -6.01
CA MET A 49 -4.74 -3.43 -6.95
C MET A 49 -3.50 -4.26 -7.26
N GLY A 50 -3.71 -5.54 -7.58
CA GLY A 50 -2.67 -6.47 -8.02
C GLY A 50 -1.47 -6.49 -7.07
N GLY A 51 -0.27 -6.24 -7.63
CA GLY A 51 0.99 -6.18 -6.89
C GLY A 51 1.02 -5.12 -5.77
N SER A 52 0.27 -4.03 -5.91
CA SER A 52 0.26 -2.93 -4.94
C SER A 52 -0.38 -3.32 -3.61
N ALA A 53 -1.22 -4.36 -3.60
CA ALA A 53 -1.82 -4.91 -2.38
C ALA A 53 -1.03 -6.07 -1.76
N VAL A 54 -0.07 -6.66 -2.49
CA VAL A 54 0.71 -7.81 -1.99
C VAL A 54 1.50 -7.47 -0.72
N GLY A 55 2.03 -6.25 -0.63
CA GLY A 55 2.71 -5.79 0.58
C GLY A 55 1.78 -5.73 1.81
N GLY A 56 0.51 -5.37 1.60
CA GLY A 56 -0.51 -5.38 2.65
C GLY A 56 -0.88 -6.80 3.09
N ASP A 57 -1.03 -7.73 2.13
CA ASP A 57 -1.31 -9.13 2.46
C ASP A 57 -0.17 -9.73 3.29
N LEU A 58 1.08 -9.51 2.87
CA LEU A 58 2.26 -9.96 3.61
C LEU A 58 2.29 -9.39 5.03
N LEU A 59 2.02 -8.09 5.18
CA LEU A 59 1.96 -7.44 6.49
C LEU A 59 0.89 -8.07 7.38
N SER A 60 -0.32 -8.29 6.83
CA SER A 60 -1.46 -8.85 7.56
C SER A 60 -1.14 -10.25 8.11
N LEU A 61 -0.38 -11.05 7.35
CA LEU A 61 0.04 -12.39 7.74
C LEU A 61 1.21 -12.36 8.72
N ALA A 62 2.26 -11.59 8.40
CA ALA A 62 3.50 -11.54 9.17
C ALA A 62 3.30 -10.94 10.56
N LEU A 63 2.44 -9.91 10.66
CA LEU A 63 2.19 -9.20 11.92
C LEU A 63 0.89 -9.64 12.60
N ARG A 64 0.24 -10.72 12.15
CA ARG A 64 -1.07 -11.14 12.68
C ARG A 64 -1.14 -11.23 14.21
N LYS A 65 -0.07 -11.68 14.87
CA LYS A 65 0.02 -11.81 16.33
C LYS A 65 0.44 -10.52 17.06
N HIS A 66 0.93 -9.52 16.33
CA HIS A 66 1.45 -8.26 16.87
C HIS A 66 0.54 -7.06 16.54
N MET A 67 -0.34 -7.21 15.56
CA MET A 67 -1.28 -6.17 15.15
C MET A 67 -2.36 -6.00 16.23
N THR A 68 -2.42 -4.82 16.85
CA THR A 68 -3.39 -4.49 17.90
C THR A 68 -4.66 -3.82 17.38
N ILE A 69 -4.62 -3.32 16.14
CA ILE A 69 -5.75 -2.71 15.44
C ILE A 69 -6.07 -3.51 14.16
N PRO A 70 -7.35 -3.63 13.75
CA PRO A 70 -7.72 -4.34 12.53
C PRO A 70 -7.04 -3.74 11.30
N PHE A 71 -6.55 -4.62 10.42
CA PHE A 71 -5.94 -4.27 9.14
C PHE A 71 -6.68 -5.01 8.03
N PHE A 72 -7.14 -4.28 7.01
CA PHE A 72 -7.89 -4.82 5.88
C PHE A 72 -7.24 -4.41 4.56
N VAL A 73 -7.16 -5.33 3.60
CA VAL A 73 -6.68 -5.03 2.25
C VAL A 73 -7.89 -4.90 1.32
N SER A 74 -8.14 -3.69 0.82
CA SER A 74 -9.19 -3.42 -0.17
C SER A 74 -8.63 -3.46 -1.59
N ARG A 75 -9.26 -4.27 -2.43
CA ARG A 75 -8.96 -4.45 -3.86
C ARG A 75 -10.18 -4.08 -4.71
N ASN A 76 -10.89 -3.03 -4.30
CA ASN A 76 -12.16 -2.61 -4.88
C ASN A 76 -12.16 -1.10 -5.14
N TYR A 77 -13.12 -0.67 -5.96
CA TYR A 77 -13.45 0.74 -6.19
C TYR A 77 -14.00 1.45 -4.95
N THR A 78 -14.52 0.69 -3.99
CA THR A 78 -15.09 1.21 -2.75
C THR A 78 -14.36 0.70 -1.52
N LEU A 79 -14.48 1.47 -0.44
CA LEU A 79 -14.01 1.11 0.88
C LEU A 79 -15.10 0.34 1.65
N PRO A 80 -14.71 -0.47 2.64
CA PRO A 80 -15.70 -1.05 3.55
C PRO A 80 -16.55 0.02 4.23
N ASN A 81 -17.85 -0.24 4.41
CA ASN A 81 -18.79 0.73 4.99
C ASN A 81 -18.39 1.24 6.38
N TRP A 82 -17.65 0.44 7.15
CA TRP A 82 -17.17 0.78 8.50
C TRP A 82 -16.02 1.79 8.52
N VAL A 83 -15.49 2.20 7.37
CA VAL A 83 -14.50 3.28 7.29
C VAL A 83 -15.15 4.61 7.67
N ASP A 84 -14.50 5.32 8.59
CA ASP A 84 -14.93 6.60 9.16
C ASP A 84 -13.70 7.46 9.55
N GLU A 85 -13.91 8.55 10.29
CA GLU A 85 -12.88 9.49 10.72
C GLU A 85 -11.81 8.90 11.65
N ASN A 86 -12.03 7.70 12.19
CA ASN A 86 -11.08 6.96 13.02
C ASN A 86 -10.36 5.84 12.23
N SER A 87 -10.48 5.83 10.90
CA SER A 87 -9.73 4.96 10.00
C SER A 87 -8.46 5.62 9.48
N LEU A 88 -7.44 4.80 9.21
CA LEU A 88 -6.33 5.13 8.31
C LEU A 88 -6.47 4.35 7.00
N VAL A 89 -6.50 5.04 5.87
CA VAL A 89 -6.54 4.47 4.52
C VAL A 89 -5.19 4.70 3.83
N ILE A 90 -4.45 3.63 3.56
CA ILE A 90 -3.17 3.66 2.85
C ILE A 90 -3.43 3.30 1.38
N CYS A 91 -3.34 4.27 0.49
CA CYS A 91 -3.46 4.04 -0.95
C CYS A 91 -2.11 3.60 -1.55
N SER A 92 -2.09 2.44 -2.19
CA SER A 92 -0.89 1.83 -2.79
C SER A 92 -1.12 1.60 -4.28
N SER A 93 -0.39 2.32 -5.13
CA SER A 93 -0.41 2.15 -6.58
C SER A 93 0.96 2.44 -7.18
N TYR A 94 1.48 1.52 -7.99
CA TYR A 94 2.72 1.72 -8.72
C TYR A 94 2.61 2.83 -9.78
N SER A 95 1.49 2.90 -10.51
CA SER A 95 1.29 3.90 -11.57
C SER A 95 0.82 5.25 -11.04
N GLY A 96 0.32 5.30 -9.79
CA GLY A 96 -0.36 6.46 -9.22
C GLY A 96 -1.73 6.77 -9.83
N ASN A 97 -2.16 6.00 -10.85
CA ASN A 97 -3.36 6.28 -11.66
C ASN A 97 -4.34 5.10 -11.69
N THR A 98 -4.17 4.12 -10.80
CA THR A 98 -5.10 3.00 -10.71
C THR A 98 -6.47 3.50 -10.29
N GLU A 99 -7.48 3.34 -11.16
CA GLU A 99 -8.83 3.89 -10.98
C GLU A 99 -9.45 3.46 -9.64
N GLU A 100 -9.32 2.18 -9.28
CA GLU A 100 -9.83 1.64 -8.02
C GLU A 100 -9.17 2.31 -6.81
N THR A 101 -7.87 2.59 -6.89
CA THR A 101 -7.12 3.23 -5.81
C THR A 101 -7.49 4.70 -5.68
N LEU A 102 -7.74 5.38 -6.79
CA LEU A 102 -8.23 6.77 -6.81
C LEU A 102 -9.66 6.87 -6.28
N SER A 103 -10.55 5.95 -6.66
CA SER A 103 -11.91 5.88 -6.11
C SER A 103 -11.90 5.65 -4.60
N ALA A 104 -11.05 4.73 -4.12
CA ALA A 104 -10.87 4.50 -2.68
C ALA A 104 -10.30 5.73 -1.95
N PHE A 105 -9.37 6.48 -2.57
CA PHE A 105 -8.85 7.73 -2.03
C PHE A 105 -9.98 8.77 -1.87
N ASN A 106 -10.76 9.01 -2.94
CA ASN A 106 -11.86 9.97 -2.91
C ASN A 106 -12.93 9.59 -1.88
N GLU A 107 -13.23 8.29 -1.75
CA GLU A 107 -14.18 7.82 -0.74
C GLU A 107 -13.63 8.03 0.69
N ALA A 108 -12.34 7.75 0.93
CA ALA A 108 -11.70 8.01 2.21
C ALA A 108 -11.81 9.49 2.62
N GLU A 109 -11.58 10.42 1.67
CA GLU A 109 -11.74 11.85 1.90
C GLU A 109 -13.18 12.21 2.29
N SER A 110 -14.17 11.68 1.55
CA SER A 110 -15.59 11.93 1.87
C SER A 110 -16.03 11.39 3.24
N LYS A 111 -15.35 10.36 3.73
CA LYS A 111 -15.56 9.74 5.06
C LYS A 111 -14.72 10.38 6.16
N ASN A 112 -13.96 11.44 5.86
CA ASN A 112 -13.02 12.11 6.76
C ASN A 112 -11.95 11.18 7.36
N ALA A 113 -11.64 10.06 6.69
CA ALA A 113 -10.60 9.15 7.15
C ALA A 113 -9.22 9.80 7.05
N ALA A 114 -8.27 9.38 7.89
CA ALA A 114 -6.88 9.72 7.68
C ALA A 114 -6.35 8.98 6.44
N ILE A 115 -5.62 9.68 5.58
CA ILE A 115 -4.92 9.14 4.40
C ILE A 115 -3.43 9.40 4.54
#